data_AF-C7J057-F1
#
_entry.id   AF-C7J057-F1
#
_cell.length_a   1.000
_cell.length_b   1.000
_cell.length_c   1.000
_cell.angle_alpha   90.00
_cell.angle_beta   90.00
_cell.angle_gamma   90.00
#
_symmetry.space_group_name_H-M   'P 1'
#
loop_
_entity.id
_entity.type
_entity.pdbx_description
1 polymer ?
#
loop_
_entity_poly.entity_id
_entity_poly.type
_entity_poly.pdbx_seq_one_letter_code
_entity_poly.pdbx_strand_id
1 'polypeptide(L)'
;MRGGGGGRLRNPCLTMHQPWASLLVHGIKRVEGRSWPSPLTGRLWIHAASKVPEADTIKAMEEFYREIYALDGITNITFPHHYPVSRLLGCVEVVGCVTSQELASWEHVPQSVRLEALTDFCWLCENPQVTSTH
;
A
#
# COMPACT_ATOMS: atom_id res chain seq x y z
N MET A 1 6.34 -35.38 0.29
CA MET A 1 5.50 -34.82 -0.78
C MET A 1 4.42 -33.94 -0.15
N ARG A 2 4.50 -32.62 -0.28
CA ARG A 2 3.36 -31.71 -0.07
C ARG A 2 3.15 -30.94 -1.36
N GLY A 3 2.46 -31.59 -2.30
CA GLY A 3 1.89 -30.92 -3.46
C GLY A 3 0.59 -30.24 -3.02
N GLY A 4 0.69 -29.06 -2.43
CA GLY A 4 -0.47 -28.20 -2.22
C GLY A 4 -0.75 -27.51 -3.54
N GLY A 5 -1.83 -27.88 -4.22
CA GLY A 5 -2.28 -27.22 -5.45
C GLY A 5 -2.45 -25.73 -5.19
N GLY A 6 -1.47 -24.93 -5.61
CA GLY A 6 -1.50 -23.48 -5.54
C GLY A 6 -2.58 -22.99 -6.48
N GLY A 7 -3.82 -22.93 -5.99
CA GLY A 7 -4.91 -22.24 -6.67
C GLY A 7 -4.52 -20.79 -6.83
N ARG A 8 -3.95 -20.44 -7.98
CA ARG A 8 -3.54 -19.07 -8.29
C ARG A 8 -4.78 -18.20 -8.19
N LEU A 9 -4.82 -17.29 -7.20
CA LEU A 9 -5.95 -16.38 -7.00
C LEU A 9 -6.18 -15.63 -8.32
N ARG A 10 -7.37 -15.77 -8.91
CA ARG A 10 -7.61 -15.34 -10.29
C ARG A 10 -7.79 -13.83 -10.46
N ASN A 11 -8.11 -13.11 -9.39
CA ASN A 11 -8.17 -11.65 -9.27
C ASN A 11 -8.24 -11.32 -7.77
N PRO A 12 -7.16 -11.49 -7.00
CA PRO A 12 -7.20 -11.22 -5.58
C PRO A 12 -7.55 -9.75 -5.33
N CYS A 13 -8.36 -9.50 -4.31
CA CYS A 13 -8.76 -8.16 -3.90
C CYS A 13 -8.53 -8.00 -2.40
N LEU A 14 -7.87 -6.91 -2.02
CA LEU A 14 -7.67 -6.51 -0.63
C LEU A 14 -8.60 -5.35 -0.30
N THR A 15 -9.31 -5.45 0.82
CA THR A 15 -10.04 -4.31 1.38
C THR A 15 -9.16 -3.58 2.40
N MET A 16 -9.06 -2.27 2.23
CA MET A 16 -8.27 -1.38 3.09
C MET A 16 -9.11 -0.19 3.54
N HIS A 17 -8.88 0.29 4.76
CA HIS A 17 -9.48 1.53 5.21
C HIS A 17 -8.85 2.73 4.47
N GLN A 18 -9.64 3.80 4.33
CA GLN A 18 -9.09 5.09 3.93
C GLN A 18 -8.37 5.75 5.14
N PRO A 19 -7.35 6.59 4.89
CA PRO A 19 -6.87 7.04 3.57
C PRO A 19 -5.91 6.07 2.86
N TRP A 20 -5.42 5.03 3.54
CA TRP A 20 -4.37 4.13 3.04
C TRP A 20 -4.71 3.47 1.71
N ALA A 21 -5.97 3.09 1.49
CA ALA A 21 -6.42 2.49 0.24
C ALA A 21 -6.14 3.42 -0.97
N SER A 22 -6.46 4.71 -0.86
CA SER A 22 -6.19 5.69 -1.92
C SER A 22 -4.70 5.97 -2.06
N LEU A 23 -4.00 6.13 -0.93
CA LEU A 23 -2.55 6.39 -0.94
C LEU A 23 -1.78 5.25 -1.63
N LEU A 24 -2.22 4.00 -1.48
CA LEU A 24 -1.60 2.85 -2.12
C LEU A 24 -1.85 2.84 -3.64
N VAL A 25 -3.10 3.02 -4.10
CA VAL A 25 -3.38 3.02 -5.56
C VAL A 25 -2.86 4.27 -6.28
N HIS A 26 -2.50 5.33 -5.56
CA HIS A 26 -1.82 6.52 -6.12
C HIS A 26 -0.29 6.42 -6.01
N GLY A 27 0.26 5.32 -5.48
CA GLY A 27 1.71 5.11 -5.40
C GLY A 27 2.44 5.93 -4.33
N ILE A 28 1.70 6.55 -3.40
CA ILE A 28 2.27 7.30 -2.28
C ILE A 28 2.66 6.34 -1.15
N LYS A 29 1.73 5.44 -0.80
CA LYS A 29 2.03 4.26 0.02
C LYS A 29 2.58 3.17 -0.91
N ARG A 30 3.68 2.53 -0.53
CA ARG A 30 4.36 1.49 -1.33
C ARG A 30 4.46 0.14 -0.62
N VAL A 31 4.13 0.11 0.67
CA VAL A 31 4.14 -1.10 1.47
C VAL A 31 2.77 -1.30 2.10
N GLU A 32 2.13 -2.44 1.85
CA GLU A 32 0.97 -2.86 2.63
C GLU A 32 1.42 -3.71 3.83
N GLY A 33 1.03 -3.28 5.03
CA GLY A 33 1.45 -3.90 6.27
C GLY A 33 0.42 -4.88 6.82
N ARG A 34 0.83 -6.12 7.16
CA ARG A 34 -0.04 -7.17 7.72
C ARG A 34 0.69 -7.99 8.78
N SER A 35 -0.07 -8.63 9.66
CA SER A 35 0.46 -9.64 10.61
C SER A 35 0.63 -11.03 9.98
N TRP A 36 0.43 -11.15 8.67
CA TRP A 36 0.60 -12.39 7.91
C TRP A 36 1.28 -12.14 6.56
N PRO A 37 2.01 -13.12 6.02
CA PRO A 37 2.68 -12.99 4.74
C PRO A 37 1.67 -12.84 3.59
N SER A 38 2.13 -12.26 2.47
CA SER A 38 1.30 -12.16 1.28
C SER A 38 0.98 -13.56 0.74
N PRO A 39 -0.30 -13.88 0.45
CA PRO A 39 -0.66 -15.16 -0.16
C PRO A 39 -0.38 -15.18 -1.68
N LEU A 40 0.16 -14.09 -2.24
CA LEU A 40 0.38 -13.94 -3.68
C LEU A 40 1.56 -13.04 -4.04
N THR A 41 2.05 -13.23 -5.27
CA THR A 41 2.80 -12.24 -6.05
C THR A 41 2.03 -11.96 -7.34
N GLY A 42 2.12 -10.73 -7.84
CA GLY A 42 1.37 -10.24 -8.99
C GLY A 42 0.22 -9.29 -8.63
N ARG A 43 -0.70 -9.08 -9.57
CA ARG A 43 -1.78 -8.08 -9.45
C ARG A 43 -2.66 -8.31 -8.23
N LEU A 44 -2.88 -7.25 -7.46
CA LEU A 44 -3.79 -7.14 -6.33
C LEU A 44 -4.74 -5.95 -6.54
N TRP A 45 -6.03 -6.24 -6.58
CA TRP A 45 -7.08 -5.21 -6.59
C TRP A 45 -7.24 -4.59 -5.21
N ILE A 46 -7.47 -3.28 -5.15
CA ILE A 46 -7.66 -2.54 -3.90
C ILE A 46 -9.08 -1.99 -3.84
N HIS A 47 -9.80 -2.41 -2.81
CA HIS A 47 -11.14 -1.95 -2.49
C HIS A 47 -11.09 -1.07 -1.23
N ALA A 48 -11.75 0.08 -1.27
CA ALA A 48 -11.90 0.93 -0.10
C ALA A 48 -12.99 0.37 0.82
N ALA A 49 -12.66 0.14 2.10
CA ALA A 49 -13.62 -0.20 3.13
C ALA A 49 -14.66 0.92 3.32
N SER A 50 -15.75 0.61 4.04
CA SER A 50 -16.90 1.52 4.17
C SER A 50 -16.73 2.63 5.21
N LYS A 51 -15.79 2.50 6.17
CA LYS A 51 -15.56 3.55 7.17
C LYS A 51 -15.08 4.82 6.47
N VAL A 52 -15.85 5.90 6.59
CA VAL A 52 -15.44 7.24 6.16
C VAL A 52 -14.23 7.67 7.00
N PRO A 53 -13.11 8.07 6.38
CA PRO A 53 -11.94 8.53 7.10
C PRO A 53 -12.24 9.87 7.77
N GLU A 54 -11.75 10.04 9.00
CA GLU A 54 -11.83 11.31 9.71
C GLU A 54 -10.87 12.32 9.06
N ALA A 55 -11.25 13.59 8.98
CA ALA A 55 -10.44 14.62 8.34
C ALA A 55 -9.03 14.73 8.96
N ASP A 56 -8.94 14.61 10.29
CA ASP A 56 -7.65 14.61 11.00
C ASP A 56 -6.79 13.39 10.66
N THR A 57 -7.40 12.23 10.42
CA THR A 57 -6.67 11.04 9.96
C THR A 57 -6.11 11.24 8.55
N ILE A 58 -6.88 11.85 7.64
CA ILE A 58 -6.38 12.20 6.30
C ILE A 58 -5.19 13.14 6.44
N LYS A 59 -5.35 14.25 7.16
CA LYS A 59 -4.32 15.26 7.35
C LYS A 59 -3.04 14.67 7.95
N ALA A 60 -3.16 13.90 9.03
CA ALA A 60 -2.00 13.28 9.68
C ALA A 60 -1.25 12.32 8.75
N MET A 61 -1.96 11.55 7.91
CA MET A 61 -1.30 10.66 6.95
C MET A 61 -0.66 11.42 5.79
N GLU A 62 -1.28 12.50 5.29
CA GLU A 62 -0.64 13.35 4.28
C GLU A 62 0.62 14.02 4.83
N GLU A 63 0.58 14.54 6.05
CA GLU A 63 1.72 15.12 6.75
C GLU A 63 2.85 14.09 6.95
N PHE A 64 2.51 12.90 7.46
CA PHE A 64 3.46 11.79 7.59
C PHE A 64 4.17 11.49 6.26
N TYR A 65 3.42 11.35 5.17
CA TYR A 65 4.02 11.07 3.86
C TYR A 65 4.86 12.25 3.35
N ARG A 66 4.46 13.50 3.58
CA ARG A 66 5.31 14.66 3.25
C ARG A 66 6.65 14.60 3.98
N GLU A 67 6.63 14.29 5.27
CA GLU A 67 7.83 14.23 6.09
C GLU A 67 8.79 13.12 5.64
N ILE A 68 8.30 11.89 5.46
CA ILE A 68 9.18 10.77 5.10
C ILE A 68 9.75 10.90 3.69
N TYR A 69 9.00 11.47 2.74
CA TYR A 69 9.50 11.73 1.38
C TYR A 69 10.50 12.89 1.33
N ALA A 70 10.37 13.88 2.23
CA ALA A 70 11.35 14.96 2.34
C ALA A 70 12.73 14.43 2.77
N LEU A 71 12.81 13.33 3.52
CA LEU A 71 14.07 12.65 3.85
C LEU A 71 14.78 12.11 2.61
N ASP A 72 14.03 11.76 1.56
CA ASP A 72 14.56 11.35 0.26
C ASP A 72 14.71 12.54 -0.72
N GLY A 73 14.55 13.79 -0.25
CA GLY A 73 14.66 15.00 -1.06
C GLY A 73 13.43 15.29 -1.94
N ILE A 74 12.32 14.59 -1.75
CA ILE A 74 11.08 14.77 -2.52
C ILE A 74 10.11 15.66 -1.73
N THR A 75 9.93 16.90 -2.19
CA THR A 75 9.06 17.89 -1.53
C THR A 75 7.73 18.12 -2.25
N ASN A 76 7.65 17.78 -3.54
CA ASN A 76 6.45 17.97 -4.35
C ASN A 76 5.65 16.66 -4.48
N ILE A 77 4.73 16.43 -3.54
CA ILE A 77 3.84 15.27 -3.54
C ILE A 77 2.40 15.75 -3.79
N THR A 78 1.75 15.15 -4.78
CA THR A 78 0.32 15.39 -5.07
C THR A 78 -0.52 14.31 -4.42
N PHE A 79 -1.34 14.70 -3.44
CA PHE A 79 -2.24 13.79 -2.75
C PHE A 79 -3.60 13.69 -3.46
N PRO A 80 -4.34 12.57 -3.27
CA PRO A 80 -5.70 12.46 -3.79
C PRO A 80 -6.61 13.55 -3.23
N HIS A 81 -7.39 14.21 -4.10
CA HIS A 81 -8.37 15.21 -3.67
C HIS A 81 -9.57 14.61 -2.92
N HIS A 82 -9.84 13.31 -3.14
CA HIS A 82 -10.97 12.60 -2.56
C HIS A 82 -10.56 11.19 -2.13
N TYR A 83 -11.17 10.72 -1.04
CA TYR A 83 -10.94 9.40 -0.44
C TYR A 83 -12.25 8.61 -0.40
N PRO A 84 -12.74 8.10 -1.55
CA PRO A 84 -14.05 7.48 -1.62
C PRO A 84 -14.09 6.11 -0.91
N VAL A 85 -15.23 5.76 -0.32
CA VAL A 85 -15.44 4.50 0.43
C VAL A 85 -16.29 3.50 -0.35
N SER A 86 -16.27 2.23 0.06
CA SER A 86 -17.13 1.16 -0.48
C SER A 86 -17.06 0.98 -2.00
N ARG A 87 -15.86 1.12 -2.58
CA ARG A 87 -15.66 0.98 -4.03
C ARG A 87 -14.29 0.40 -4.37
N LEU A 88 -14.21 -0.22 -5.54
CA LEU A 88 -12.95 -0.62 -6.15
C LEU A 88 -12.19 0.62 -6.64
N LEU A 89 -10.98 0.85 -6.11
CA LEU A 89 -10.19 2.05 -6.38
C LEU A 89 -9.17 1.87 -7.50
N GLY A 90 -8.68 0.64 -7.70
CA GLY A 90 -7.48 0.43 -8.47
C GLY A 90 -6.85 -0.92 -8.21
N CYS A 91 -5.64 -1.09 -8.74
CA CYS A 91 -4.80 -2.23 -8.43
C CYS A 91 -3.34 -1.80 -8.28
N VAL A 92 -2.58 -2.67 -7.63
CA VAL A 92 -1.12 -2.64 -7.55
C VAL A 92 -0.60 -4.02 -7.92
N GLU A 93 0.72 -4.14 -8.05
CA GLU A 93 1.40 -5.42 -8.16
C GLU A 93 2.17 -5.71 -6.87
N VAL A 94 1.87 -6.84 -6.23
CA VAL A 94 2.67 -7.33 -5.11
C VAL A 94 3.91 -8.02 -5.67
N VAL A 95 5.06 -7.36 -5.55
CA VAL A 95 6.34 -7.85 -6.11
C VAL A 95 7.16 -8.66 -5.10
N GLY A 96 6.82 -8.57 -3.82
CA GLY A 96 7.51 -9.31 -2.76
C GLY A 96 6.82 -9.19 -1.41
N CYS A 97 7.24 -10.02 -0.47
CA CYS A 97 6.81 -9.96 0.93
C CYS A 97 8.01 -10.23 1.81
N VAL A 98 8.33 -9.27 2.68
CA VAL A 98 9.48 -9.32 3.59
C VAL A 98 9.04 -9.00 5.01
N THR A 99 9.89 -9.28 5.99
CA THR A 99 9.62 -8.83 7.37
C THR A 99 9.89 -7.33 7.51
N SER A 100 9.30 -6.67 8.52
CA SER A 100 9.64 -5.26 8.82
C SER A 100 11.13 -5.05 9.10
N GLN A 101 11.75 -5.97 9.85
CA GLN A 101 13.18 -5.94 10.15
C GLN A 101 14.03 -6.03 8.88
N GLU A 102 13.67 -6.93 7.96
CA GLU A 102 14.35 -7.08 6.68
C GLU A 102 14.24 -5.81 5.84
N LEU A 103 13.03 -5.27 5.65
CA LEU A 103 12.83 -4.03 4.88
C LEU A 103 13.60 -2.86 5.49
N ALA A 104 13.61 -2.73 6.83
CA ALA A 104 14.36 -1.67 7.52
C ALA A 104 15.88 -1.76 7.29
N SER A 105 16.41 -2.97 7.04
CA SER A 105 17.84 -3.22 6.79
C SER A 105 18.30 -2.94 5.36
N TRP A 106 17.37 -2.70 4.42
CA TRP A 106 17.71 -2.51 3.00
C TRP A 106 18.27 -1.10 2.71
N GLU A 107 19.59 -0.93 2.86
CA GLU A 107 20.27 0.37 2.69
C GLU A 107 20.08 1.02 1.30
N HIS A 108 19.89 0.21 0.26
CA HIS A 108 19.69 0.68 -1.11
C HIS A 108 18.26 1.14 -1.42
N VAL A 109 17.33 0.94 -0.47
CA VAL A 109 15.93 1.34 -0.62
C VAL A 109 15.70 2.72 0.02
N PRO A 110 14.95 3.63 -0.64
CA PRO A 110 14.69 4.97 -0.12
C PRO A 110 14.18 4.95 1.32
N GLN A 111 14.59 5.94 2.12
CA GLN A 111 14.25 5.99 3.53
C GLN A 111 12.74 6.07 3.73
N SER A 112 12.02 6.77 2.85
CA SER A 112 10.56 6.84 2.89
C SER A 112 9.89 5.47 2.77
N VAL A 113 10.43 4.53 1.96
CA VAL A 113 9.88 3.17 1.84
C VAL A 113 10.14 2.37 3.11
N ARG A 114 11.36 2.47 3.65
CA ARG A 114 11.75 1.74 4.87
C ARG A 114 10.92 2.17 6.09
N LEU A 115 10.57 3.44 6.16
CA LEU A 115 9.73 3.99 7.25
C LEU A 115 8.26 3.55 7.17
N GLU A 116 7.83 2.90 6.09
CA GLU A 116 6.50 2.26 6.03
C GLU A 116 6.46 0.87 6.70
N ALA A 117 7.62 0.33 7.13
CA ALA A 117 7.77 -0.99 7.73
C ALA A 117 7.26 -1.07 9.19
N LEU A 118 5.98 -0.81 9.39
CA LEU A 118 5.36 -0.65 10.73
C LEU A 118 4.67 -1.92 11.26
N THR A 119 4.66 -3.01 10.50
CA THR A 119 3.98 -4.28 10.85
C THR A 119 4.85 -5.49 10.49
N ASP A 120 4.59 -6.64 11.11
CA ASP A 120 5.39 -7.88 10.95
C ASP A 120 5.75 -8.23 9.51
N PHE A 121 4.78 -8.21 8.59
CA PHE A 121 4.98 -8.49 7.17
C PHE A 121 4.68 -7.25 6.32
N CYS A 122 5.59 -6.98 5.40
CA CYS A 122 5.56 -5.85 4.48
C CYS A 122 5.37 -6.38 3.05
N TRP A 123 4.18 -6.16 2.49
CA TRP A 123 3.86 -6.51 1.11
C TRP A 123 4.32 -5.37 0.20
N LEU A 124 5.36 -5.61 -0.58
CA LEU A 124 5.97 -4.62 -1.46
C LEU A 124 5.07 -4.43 -2.69
N CYS A 125 4.59 -3.21 -2.89
CA CYS A 125 3.61 -2.88 -3.91
C CYS A 125 4.17 -1.90 -4.93
N GLU A 126 4.09 -2.27 -6.21
CA GLU A 126 4.53 -1.48 -7.35
C GLU A 126 3.42 -1.34 -8.40
N ASN A 127 3.70 -0.63 -9.50
CA ASN A 127 2.79 -0.46 -10.63
C ASN A 127 1.36 -0.03 -10.25
N PRO A 128 1.19 1.04 -9.46
CA PRO A 128 -0.11 1.52 -9.02
C PRO A 128 -0.97 2.00 -10.21
N GLN A 129 -2.23 1.59 -10.23
CA GLN A 129 -3.21 1.94 -11.25
C GLN A 129 -4.53 2.32 -10.59
N VAL A 130 -4.94 3.58 -10.73
CA VAL A 130 -6.26 4.06 -10.28
C VAL A 130 -7.31 3.70 -11.33
N THR A 131 -8.47 3.20 -10.91
CA THR A 131 -9.61 3.02 -11.82
C THR A 131 -10.11 4.40 -12.27
N SER A 132 -10.42 4.54 -13.56
CA SER A 132 -11.02 5.78 -14.06
C SER A 132 -12.32 6.06 -13.30
N THR A 133 -12.38 7.20 -12.62
CA THR A 133 -13.64 7.71 -12.07
C THR A 133 -14.52 8.13 -13.24
N HIS A 134 -15.51 7.31 -13.58
CA HIS A 134 -16.68 7.77 -14.34
C HIS A 134 -17.60 8.57 -13.43
#